data_AF-A0A383DY42-F1
#
_entry.id   AF-A0A383DY42-F1
#
_cell.length_a   1.000
_cell.length_b   1.000
_cell.length_c   1.000
_cell.angle_alpha   90.00
_cell.angle_beta   90.00
_cell.angle_gamma   90.00
#
_symmetry.space_group_name_H-M   'P 1'
#
loop_
_entity.id
_entity.type
_entity.pdbx_description
1 polymer ?
#
loop_
_entity_poly.entity_id
_entity_poly.type
_entity_poly.pdbx_seq_one_letter_code
_entity_poly.pdbx_strand_id
1 'polypeptide(L)'
;MVSSRIVKEEKMYKIIIKLFILSIFIIFNLNIANAQSVVTDEMLTTAQEDPNNWLMVTGNYTGNRYSKLGQINDSNVSRLVPKWIFSLGTLDAQNTTPVIHNGVMYVTASHGKTFALNAENGQEIWRYSHQLPEGVAGKMCCDIGNRGVAIYGDKVFVATPDAHVVALNKEDGSVIWDETIGDWEKA
;
A
#
# COMPACT_ATOMS: atom_id res chain seq x y z
N MET A 1 27.26 48.00 -32.85
CA MET A 1 26.79 47.75 -31.47
C MET A 1 25.45 47.01 -31.36
N VAL A 2 24.68 46.84 -32.45
CA VAL A 2 23.34 46.20 -32.42
C VAL A 2 23.40 44.66 -32.39
N SER A 3 24.38 44.05 -33.06
CA SER A 3 24.49 42.59 -33.23
C SER A 3 24.69 41.81 -31.91
N SER A 4 25.43 42.35 -30.94
CA SER A 4 25.70 41.67 -29.66
C SER A 4 24.50 41.61 -28.71
N ARG A 5 23.51 42.51 -28.88
CA ARG A 5 22.25 42.48 -28.11
C ARG A 5 21.34 41.35 -28.61
N ILE A 6 21.16 41.25 -29.92
CA ILE A 6 20.32 40.23 -30.57
C ILE A 6 20.80 38.81 -30.22
N VAL A 7 22.12 38.56 -30.27
CA VAL A 7 22.70 37.25 -29.91
C VAL A 7 22.50 36.90 -28.43
N LYS A 8 22.51 37.89 -27.53
CA LYS A 8 22.20 37.65 -26.10
C LYS A 8 20.74 37.32 -25.90
N GLU A 9 19.85 38.01 -26.60
CA GLU A 9 18.40 37.84 -26.52
C GLU A 9 17.96 36.45 -27.02
N GLU A 10 18.53 35.98 -28.15
CA GLU A 10 18.29 34.61 -28.64
C GLU A 10 18.79 33.52 -27.69
N LYS A 11 19.96 33.71 -27.06
CA LYS A 11 20.46 32.77 -26.04
C LYS A 11 19.55 32.74 -24.83
N MET A 12 19.05 33.91 -24.41
CA MET A 12 18.14 34.05 -23.27
C MET A 12 16.80 33.34 -23.55
N TYR A 13 16.23 33.52 -24.75
CA TYR A 13 15.00 32.83 -25.18
C TYR A 13 15.16 31.30 -25.23
N LYS A 14 16.29 30.79 -25.75
CA LYS A 14 16.60 29.35 -25.77
C LYS A 14 16.74 28.75 -24.36
N ILE A 15 17.26 29.52 -23.40
CA ILE A 15 17.36 29.09 -21.99
C ILE A 15 15.96 29.05 -21.35
N ILE A 16 15.13 30.07 -21.58
CA ILE A 16 13.76 30.11 -21.06
C ILE A 16 12.93 28.95 -21.62
N ILE A 17 12.99 28.67 -22.92
CA ILE A 17 12.30 27.51 -23.52
C ILE A 17 12.78 26.19 -22.91
N LYS A 18 14.08 26.01 -22.71
CA LYS A 18 14.62 24.79 -22.08
C LYS A 18 14.14 24.61 -20.65
N LEU A 19 14.12 25.69 -19.86
CA LEU A 19 13.62 25.66 -18.48
C LEU A 19 12.11 25.39 -18.44
N PHE A 20 11.34 25.96 -19.37
CA PHE A 20 9.92 25.72 -19.51
C PHE A 20 9.63 24.26 -19.89
N ILE A 21 10.33 23.71 -20.90
CA ILE A 21 10.22 22.30 -21.28
C ILE A 21 10.64 21.37 -20.14
N LEU A 22 11.71 21.68 -19.41
CA LEU A 22 12.15 20.90 -18.26
C LEU A 22 11.11 20.92 -17.14
N SER A 23 10.49 22.08 -16.86
CA SER A 23 9.42 22.18 -15.87
C SER A 23 8.17 21.41 -16.27
N ILE A 24 7.76 21.45 -17.55
CA ILE A 24 6.64 20.64 -18.07
C ILE A 24 6.97 19.16 -17.95
N PHE A 25 8.19 18.75 -18.29
CA PHE A 25 8.62 17.35 -18.16
C PHE A 25 8.58 16.89 -16.70
N ILE A 26 9.08 17.70 -15.75
CA ILE A 26 9.02 17.38 -14.31
C ILE A 26 7.58 17.28 -13.82
N ILE A 27 6.73 18.27 -14.15
CA ILE A 27 5.31 18.27 -13.75
C ILE A 27 4.58 17.05 -14.34
N PHE A 28 4.84 16.72 -15.61
CA PHE A 28 4.25 15.56 -16.25
C PHE A 28 4.66 14.25 -15.56
N ASN A 29 5.94 14.08 -15.22
CA ASN A 29 6.42 12.90 -14.49
C ASN A 29 5.85 12.80 -13.06
N LEU A 30 5.70 13.91 -12.33
CA LEU A 30 5.07 13.91 -11.01
C LEU A 30 3.61 13.47 -11.06
N ASN A 31 2.85 13.90 -12.07
CA ASN A 31 1.45 13.50 -12.23
C ASN A 31 1.31 12.00 -12.58
N ILE A 32 2.24 11.44 -13.35
CA ILE A 32 2.26 10.00 -13.64
C ILE A 32 2.56 9.19 -12.38
N ALA A 33 3.53 9.61 -11.56
CA ALA A 33 3.85 8.93 -10.30
C ALA A 33 2.64 8.91 -9.33
N ASN A 34 1.89 10.02 -9.22
CA ASN A 34 0.66 10.09 -8.43
C ASN A 34 -0.49 9.26 -9.03
N ALA A 35 -0.64 9.22 -10.35
CA ALA A 35 -1.65 8.36 -10.99
C ALA A 35 -1.37 6.87 -10.75
N GLN A 36 -0.10 6.50 -10.55
CA GLN A 36 0.31 5.14 -10.25
C GLN A 36 0.18 4.79 -8.75
N SER A 37 -0.06 5.76 -7.86
CA SER A 37 -0.23 5.47 -6.43
C SER A 37 -1.67 5.04 -6.07
N VAL A 38 -2.68 5.44 -6.87
CA VAL A 38 -4.08 5.16 -6.58
C VAL A 38 -4.55 3.80 -7.09
N VAL A 39 -5.41 3.12 -6.33
CA VAL A 39 -6.08 1.88 -6.74
C VAL A 39 -7.43 2.23 -7.38
N THR A 40 -7.67 1.81 -8.61
CA THR A 40 -8.93 2.08 -9.33
C THR A 40 -9.86 0.87 -9.40
N ASP A 41 -11.12 1.10 -9.78
CA ASP A 41 -12.09 0.01 -10.02
C ASP A 41 -11.62 -0.93 -11.14
N GLU A 42 -11.00 -0.39 -12.18
CA GLU A 42 -10.44 -1.18 -13.28
C GLU A 42 -9.35 -2.13 -12.77
N MET A 43 -8.44 -1.63 -11.93
CA MET A 43 -7.39 -2.47 -11.33
C MET A 43 -7.97 -3.60 -10.49
N LEU A 44 -9.02 -3.35 -9.70
CA LEU A 44 -9.66 -4.38 -8.88
C LEU A 44 -10.43 -5.41 -9.73
N THR A 45 -11.17 -4.96 -10.74
CA THR A 45 -11.96 -5.83 -11.62
C THR A 45 -11.09 -6.68 -12.55
N THR A 46 -9.90 -6.19 -12.89
CA THR A 46 -8.92 -6.89 -13.73
C THR A 46 -7.72 -7.42 -12.95
N ALA A 47 -7.78 -7.49 -11.62
CA ALA A 47 -6.62 -7.83 -10.76
C ALA A 47 -5.89 -9.14 -11.17
N GLN A 48 -6.63 -10.11 -11.70
CA GLN A 48 -6.07 -11.36 -12.22
C GLN A 48 -5.15 -11.20 -13.46
N GLU A 49 -5.21 -10.08 -14.16
CA GLU A 49 -4.39 -9.77 -15.34
C GLU A 49 -3.06 -9.10 -14.99
N ASP A 50 -2.92 -8.57 -13.77
CA ASP A 50 -1.67 -7.99 -13.28
C ASP A 50 -1.04 -8.86 -12.17
N PRO A 51 -0.23 -9.85 -12.54
CA PRO A 51 0.36 -10.78 -11.58
C PRO A 51 1.43 -10.14 -10.67
N ASN A 52 1.83 -8.88 -10.92
CA ASN A 52 2.79 -8.17 -10.06
C ASN A 52 2.14 -7.56 -8.82
N ASN A 53 0.80 -7.54 -8.76
CA ASN A 53 0.04 -6.99 -7.67
C ASN A 53 -0.88 -8.05 -7.04
N TRP A 54 -1.21 -7.86 -5.76
CA TRP A 54 -2.16 -8.69 -5.01
C TRP A 54 -3.11 -7.75 -4.27
N LEU A 55 -4.12 -7.24 -4.97
CA LEU A 55 -4.86 -6.04 -4.56
C LEU A 55 -5.94 -6.29 -3.50
N MET A 56 -6.23 -7.54 -3.15
CA MET A 56 -7.26 -7.90 -2.18
C MET A 56 -6.90 -9.21 -1.47
N VAL A 57 -7.47 -9.48 -0.30
CA VAL A 57 -7.20 -10.67 0.52
C VAL A 57 -7.32 -11.98 -0.27
N THR A 58 -8.17 -12.04 -1.29
CA THR A 58 -8.38 -13.21 -2.14
C THR A 58 -7.60 -13.19 -3.46
N GLY A 59 -6.76 -12.18 -3.69
CA GLY A 59 -6.04 -11.92 -4.94
C GLY A 59 -6.90 -11.24 -6.01
N ASN A 60 -8.11 -11.77 -6.24
CA ASN A 60 -9.08 -11.24 -7.19
C ASN A 60 -10.53 -11.52 -6.72
N TYR A 61 -11.52 -10.95 -7.41
CA TYR A 61 -12.94 -11.07 -7.06
C TYR A 61 -13.53 -12.47 -7.23
N THR A 62 -12.90 -13.37 -7.98
CA THR A 62 -13.36 -14.77 -8.06
C THR A 62 -13.07 -15.56 -6.78
N GLY A 63 -12.20 -15.04 -5.91
CA GLY A 63 -11.89 -15.69 -4.64
C GLY A 63 -10.87 -16.83 -4.74
N ASN A 64 -10.33 -17.12 -5.94
CA ASN A 64 -9.57 -18.35 -6.20
C ASN A 64 -8.14 -18.38 -5.65
N ARG A 65 -7.59 -17.23 -5.21
CA ARG A 65 -6.22 -17.10 -4.69
C ARG A 65 -5.14 -17.63 -5.66
N TYR A 66 -5.39 -17.58 -6.96
CA TYR A 66 -4.47 -18.05 -8.00
C TYR A 66 -3.57 -16.91 -8.52
N SER A 67 -2.26 -17.17 -8.64
CA SER A 67 -1.29 -16.26 -9.28
C SER A 67 -0.86 -16.81 -10.63
N LYS A 68 -0.76 -15.94 -11.64
CA LYS A 68 -0.19 -16.27 -12.96
C LYS A 68 1.36 -16.24 -12.99
N LEU A 69 2.03 -15.86 -11.89
CA LEU A 69 3.49 -15.89 -11.81
C LEU A 69 4.02 -17.32 -11.89
N GLY A 70 4.99 -17.55 -12.78
CA GLY A 70 5.62 -18.87 -12.99
C GLY A 70 7.13 -18.92 -12.72
N GLN A 71 7.72 -17.85 -12.18
CA GLN A 71 9.17 -17.79 -11.91
C GLN A 71 9.60 -18.90 -10.94
N ILE A 72 8.79 -19.15 -9.91
CA ILE A 72 8.92 -20.28 -9.00
C ILE A 72 7.99 -21.38 -9.49
N ASN A 73 8.52 -22.60 -9.65
CA ASN A 73 7.78 -23.76 -10.12
C ASN A 73 8.35 -25.06 -9.53
N ASP A 74 7.72 -26.19 -9.85
CA ASP A 74 8.07 -27.53 -9.37
C ASP A 74 9.54 -27.92 -9.58
N SER A 75 10.15 -27.46 -10.68
CA SER A 75 11.55 -27.74 -10.99
C SER A 75 12.55 -26.96 -10.13
N ASN A 76 12.15 -25.85 -9.51
CA ASN A 76 13.08 -24.93 -8.86
C ASN A 76 12.73 -24.51 -7.42
N VAL A 77 11.55 -24.88 -6.90
CA VAL A 77 11.08 -24.53 -5.56
C VAL A 77 12.02 -24.98 -4.45
N SER A 78 12.77 -26.07 -4.68
CA SER A 78 13.78 -26.59 -3.75
C SER A 78 14.95 -25.64 -3.48
N ARG A 79 15.12 -24.57 -4.29
CA ARG A 79 16.19 -23.58 -4.14
C ARG A 79 15.76 -22.33 -3.36
N LEU A 80 14.51 -22.28 -2.88
CA LEU A 80 14.03 -21.11 -2.14
C LEU A 80 14.76 -20.93 -0.81
N VAL A 81 15.12 -19.70 -0.52
CA VAL A 81 15.66 -19.25 0.75
C VAL A 81 14.94 -17.96 1.19
N PRO A 82 14.85 -17.67 2.50
CA PRO A 82 14.30 -16.40 2.95
C PRO A 82 15.08 -15.22 2.39
N LYS A 83 14.38 -14.25 1.77
CA LYS A 83 15.01 -13.00 1.29
C LYS A 83 15.13 -11.96 2.41
N TRP A 84 14.10 -11.85 3.25
CA TRP A 84 14.05 -10.97 4.41
C TRP A 84 13.03 -11.49 5.42
N ILE A 85 13.11 -10.99 6.66
CA ILE A 85 12.17 -11.29 7.75
C ILE A 85 11.81 -9.96 8.42
N PHE A 86 10.53 -9.76 8.71
CA PHE A 86 10.03 -8.62 9.46
C PHE A 86 9.29 -9.11 10.72
N SER A 87 9.58 -8.52 11.88
CA SER A 87 8.88 -8.83 13.13
C SER A 87 7.68 -7.90 13.30
N LEU A 88 6.48 -8.46 13.46
CA LEU A 88 5.26 -7.70 13.71
C LEU A 88 5.19 -7.13 15.14
N GLY A 89 6.11 -7.54 16.03
CA GLY A 89 6.20 -7.01 17.39
C GLY A 89 5.01 -7.36 18.28
N THR A 90 4.34 -8.48 18.01
CA THR A 90 3.23 -9.06 18.78
C THR A 90 3.36 -10.58 18.81
N LEU A 91 2.85 -11.23 19.84
CA LEU A 91 2.98 -12.68 20.03
C LEU A 91 1.69 -13.46 19.71
N ASP A 92 0.54 -12.78 19.72
CA ASP A 92 -0.77 -13.37 19.48
C ASP A 92 -1.02 -13.70 18.00
N ALA A 93 -2.23 -14.16 17.64
CA ALA A 93 -2.53 -14.64 16.29
C ALA A 93 -2.20 -13.64 15.17
N GLN A 94 -1.41 -14.10 14.21
CA GLN A 94 -1.11 -13.39 12.97
C GLN A 94 -1.87 -14.06 11.82
N ASN A 95 -2.94 -13.42 11.33
CA ASN A 95 -3.83 -14.02 10.32
C ASN A 95 -3.92 -13.20 9.02
N THR A 96 -3.09 -12.16 8.89
CA THR A 96 -3.11 -11.27 7.74
C THR A 96 -2.83 -12.03 6.44
N THR A 97 -3.64 -11.80 5.41
CA THR A 97 -3.18 -12.01 4.04
C THR A 97 -2.58 -10.69 3.55
N PRO A 98 -1.28 -10.63 3.20
CA PRO A 98 -0.69 -9.41 2.68
C PRO A 98 -1.40 -8.94 1.41
N VAL A 99 -1.65 -7.64 1.32
CA VAL A 99 -2.11 -6.96 0.11
C VAL A 99 -0.92 -6.19 -0.45
N ILE A 100 -0.66 -6.31 -1.75
CA ILE A 100 0.52 -5.74 -2.39
C ILE A 100 0.08 -4.87 -3.56
N HIS A 101 0.49 -3.61 -3.55
CA HIS A 101 0.30 -2.70 -4.67
C HIS A 101 1.57 -1.87 -4.92
N ASN A 102 2.13 -2.00 -6.12
CA ASN A 102 3.30 -1.24 -6.61
C ASN A 102 4.49 -1.31 -5.66
N GLY A 103 4.84 -2.53 -5.23
CA GLY A 103 5.99 -2.78 -4.37
C GLY A 103 5.78 -2.43 -2.90
N VAL A 104 4.60 -1.95 -2.50
CA VAL A 104 4.24 -1.76 -1.10
C VAL A 104 3.34 -2.90 -0.63
N MET A 105 3.74 -3.55 0.46
CA MET A 105 3.03 -4.63 1.13
C MET A 105 2.33 -4.10 2.38
N TYR A 106 1.02 -4.27 2.47
CA TYR A 106 0.20 -3.92 3.62
C TYR A 106 -0.13 -5.17 4.42
N VAL A 107 0.17 -5.14 5.72
CA VAL A 107 -0.07 -6.26 6.65
C VAL A 107 -0.68 -5.75 7.94
N THR A 108 -1.60 -6.53 8.51
CA THR A 108 -2.10 -6.31 9.87
C THR A 108 -1.48 -7.29 10.84
N ALA A 109 -1.48 -6.92 12.11
CA ALA A 109 -1.07 -7.78 13.21
C ALA A 109 -2.08 -7.68 14.35
N SER A 110 -1.88 -8.51 15.38
CA SER A 110 -2.69 -8.47 16.59
C SER A 110 -2.58 -7.10 17.28
N HIS A 111 -3.50 -6.82 18.20
CA HIS A 111 -3.51 -5.58 18.99
C HIS A 111 -3.55 -4.30 18.15
N GLY A 112 -4.34 -4.31 17.06
CA GLY A 112 -4.66 -3.10 16.30
C GLY A 112 -3.50 -2.51 15.49
N LYS A 113 -2.48 -3.30 15.17
CA LYS A 113 -1.32 -2.84 14.40
C LYS A 113 -1.51 -3.08 12.90
N THR A 114 -1.10 -2.10 12.09
CA THR A 114 -1.04 -2.19 10.63
C THR A 114 0.28 -1.61 10.14
N PHE A 115 0.88 -2.23 9.14
CA PHE A 115 2.17 -1.83 8.58
C PHE A 115 2.07 -1.71 7.07
N ALA A 116 2.80 -0.74 6.51
CA ALA A 116 3.26 -0.78 5.13
C ALA A 116 4.75 -1.09 5.09
N LEU A 117 5.12 -2.06 4.28
CA LEU A 117 6.48 -2.51 4.10
C LEU A 117 6.88 -2.38 2.63
N ASN A 118 8.14 -2.07 2.37
CA ASN A 118 8.71 -2.28 1.05
C ASN A 118 8.78 -3.80 0.78
N ALA A 119 8.04 -4.29 -0.22
CA ALA A 119 7.92 -5.71 -0.52
C ALA A 119 9.24 -6.35 -0.99
N GLU A 120 10.17 -5.55 -1.51
CA GLU A 120 11.44 -6.05 -2.02
C GLU A 120 12.42 -6.43 -0.90
N ASN A 121 12.46 -5.62 0.18
CA ASN A 121 13.49 -5.70 1.22
C ASN A 121 12.95 -5.79 2.67
N GLY A 122 11.63 -5.67 2.87
CA GLY A 122 11.00 -5.76 4.19
C GLY A 122 11.12 -4.50 5.06
N GLN A 123 11.63 -3.39 4.53
CA GLN A 123 11.76 -2.14 5.28
C GLN A 123 10.38 -1.58 5.62
N GLU A 124 10.16 -1.22 6.89
CA GLU A 124 8.97 -0.49 7.34
C GLU A 124 8.93 0.90 6.67
N ILE A 125 7.85 1.18 5.95
CA ILE A 125 7.54 2.49 5.37
C ILE A 125 6.79 3.31 6.41
N TRP A 126 5.72 2.73 6.96
CA TRP A 126 4.96 3.30 8.06
C TRP A 126 4.30 2.20 8.90
N ARG A 127 3.91 2.58 10.12
CA ARG A 127 3.12 1.76 11.04
C ARG A 127 2.00 2.60 11.64
N TYR A 128 0.80 2.03 11.65
CA TYR A 128 -0.34 2.51 12.41
C TYR A 128 -0.58 1.59 13.62
N SER A 129 -0.96 2.18 14.75
CA SER A 129 -1.31 1.46 15.98
C SER A 129 -2.60 2.05 16.54
N HIS A 130 -3.67 1.28 16.46
CA HIS A 130 -4.96 1.65 17.02
C HIS A 130 -4.97 1.41 18.53
N GLN A 131 -5.37 2.41 19.30
CA GLN A 131 -5.43 2.28 20.75
C GLN A 131 -6.70 1.55 21.14
N LEU A 132 -6.53 0.29 21.54
CA LEU A 132 -7.65 -0.56 21.92
C LEU A 132 -8.11 -0.32 23.37
N PRO A 133 -9.42 -0.40 23.65
CA PRO A 133 -9.94 -0.32 25.00
C PRO A 133 -9.52 -1.54 25.82
N GLU A 134 -9.39 -1.35 27.13
CA GLU A 134 -9.06 -2.43 28.05
C GLU A 134 -10.13 -3.54 28.00
N GLY A 135 -9.69 -4.81 28.00
CA GLY A 135 -10.60 -5.96 28.03
C GLY A 135 -11.13 -6.41 26.66
N VAL A 136 -10.96 -5.64 25.57
CA VAL A 136 -11.43 -6.05 24.23
C VAL A 136 -10.87 -7.41 23.79
N ALA A 137 -9.60 -7.68 24.13
CA ALA A 137 -8.98 -8.98 23.84
C ALA A 137 -9.73 -10.14 24.49
N GLY A 138 -10.27 -9.95 25.70
CA GLY A 138 -11.05 -10.96 26.43
C GLY A 138 -12.45 -11.19 25.86
N LYS A 139 -12.94 -10.32 24.97
CA LYS A 139 -14.22 -10.49 24.26
C LYS A 139 -14.08 -11.26 22.95
N MET A 140 -12.87 -11.37 22.41
CA MET A 140 -12.65 -12.06 21.15
C MET A 140 -12.69 -13.58 21.36
N CYS A 141 -13.57 -14.28 20.64
CA CYS A 141 -13.72 -15.74 20.76
C CYS A 141 -12.45 -16.53 20.45
N CYS A 142 -11.60 -15.96 19.59
CA CYS A 142 -10.72 -16.71 18.73
C CYS A 142 -9.40 -15.96 18.50
N ASP A 143 -8.89 -15.31 19.56
CA ASP A 143 -7.73 -14.40 19.56
C ASP A 143 -8.03 -13.00 18.95
N ILE A 144 -7.19 -12.01 19.25
CA ILE A 144 -7.23 -10.62 18.78
C ILE A 144 -6.45 -10.44 17.46
N GLY A 145 -6.44 -11.48 16.64
CA GLY A 145 -5.83 -11.45 15.31
C GLY A 145 -6.62 -10.60 14.32
N ASN A 146 -5.96 -10.22 13.22
CA ASN A 146 -6.57 -9.49 12.12
C ASN A 146 -6.25 -10.17 10.78
N ARG A 147 -7.19 -10.14 9.83
CA ARG A 147 -7.11 -10.92 8.57
C ARG A 147 -6.58 -10.13 7.37
N GLY A 148 -6.33 -8.84 7.54
CA GLY A 148 -5.68 -8.00 6.54
C GLY A 148 -6.41 -6.69 6.32
N VAL A 149 -6.11 -6.07 5.19
CA VAL A 149 -6.64 -4.76 4.78
C VAL A 149 -7.42 -4.87 3.47
N ALA A 150 -8.19 -3.83 3.16
CA ALA A 150 -8.58 -3.51 1.79
C ALA A 150 -7.86 -2.23 1.32
N ILE A 151 -7.69 -2.06 0.01
CA ILE A 151 -7.12 -0.84 -0.58
C ILE A 151 -8.02 -0.32 -1.69
N TYR A 152 -8.24 0.99 -1.74
CA TYR A 152 -8.98 1.67 -2.81
C TYR A 152 -8.58 3.14 -2.85
N GLY A 153 -8.39 3.69 -4.05
CA GLY A 153 -7.84 5.03 -4.23
C GLY A 153 -6.48 5.16 -3.55
N ASP A 154 -6.34 6.22 -2.76
CA ASP A 154 -5.20 6.59 -1.92
C ASP A 154 -5.31 6.05 -0.47
N LYS A 155 -6.18 5.07 -0.22
CA LYS A 155 -6.53 4.61 1.13
C LYS A 155 -6.26 3.14 1.39
N VAL A 156 -5.94 2.84 2.64
CA VAL A 156 -5.91 1.51 3.24
C VAL A 156 -7.01 1.43 4.28
N PHE A 157 -7.89 0.44 4.19
CA PHE A 157 -9.01 0.25 5.10
C PHE A 157 -8.73 -0.92 6.04
N VAL A 158 -8.93 -0.69 7.34
CA VAL A 158 -8.66 -1.65 8.41
C VAL A 158 -9.89 -1.74 9.31
N ALA A 159 -10.37 -2.95 9.56
CA ALA A 159 -11.34 -3.19 10.63
C ALA A 159 -10.60 -3.53 11.93
N THR A 160 -10.99 -2.95 13.06
CA THR A 160 -10.32 -3.11 14.35
C THR A 160 -11.10 -4.05 15.30
N PRO A 161 -10.44 -4.67 16.29
CA PRO A 161 -11.09 -5.52 17.28
C PRO A 161 -12.23 -4.88 18.08
N ASP A 162 -12.23 -3.57 18.26
CA ASP A 162 -13.24 -2.80 19.00
C ASP A 162 -14.37 -2.25 18.11
N ALA A 163 -14.57 -2.87 16.94
CA ALA A 163 -15.65 -2.58 16.00
C ALA A 163 -15.57 -1.20 15.33
N HIS A 164 -14.36 -0.77 14.97
CA HIS A 164 -14.15 0.36 14.08
C HIS A 164 -13.77 -0.07 12.66
N VAL A 165 -14.06 0.79 11.70
CA VAL A 165 -13.39 0.82 10.39
C VAL A 165 -12.57 2.09 10.32
N VAL A 166 -11.30 1.95 10.00
CA VAL A 166 -10.35 3.06 9.89
C VAL A 166 -9.86 3.14 8.45
N ALA A 167 -9.91 4.33 7.87
CA ALA A 167 -9.22 4.61 6.62
C ALA A 167 -7.90 5.34 6.90
N LEU A 168 -6.82 4.75 6.43
CA LEU A 168 -5.47 5.29 6.51
C LEU A 168 -5.05 5.83 5.15
N ASN A 169 -4.29 6.93 5.15
CA ASN A 169 -3.56 7.37 3.98
C ASN A 169 -2.51 6.32 3.62
N LYS A 170 -2.52 5.90 2.35
CA LYS A 170 -1.67 4.84 1.83
C LYS A 170 -0.17 5.19 1.85
N GLU A 171 0.18 6.48 1.78
CA GLU A 171 1.55 6.97 1.69
C GLU A 171 2.25 7.02 3.05
N ASP A 172 1.56 7.45 4.11
CA ASP A 172 2.15 7.73 5.42
C ASP A 172 1.47 7.03 6.61
N GLY A 173 0.35 6.35 6.39
CA GLY A 173 -0.41 5.64 7.43
C GLY A 173 -1.21 6.57 8.36
N SER A 174 -1.33 7.86 8.05
CA SER A 174 -2.13 8.80 8.83
C SER A 174 -3.63 8.47 8.73
N VAL A 175 -4.37 8.66 9.82
CA VAL A 175 -5.81 8.43 9.84
C VAL A 175 -6.52 9.51 9.03
N ILE A 176 -7.28 9.11 8.02
CA ILE A 176 -8.16 9.99 7.25
C ILE A 176 -9.52 10.10 7.97
N TRP A 177 -10.06 8.96 8.38
CA TRP A 177 -11.27 8.88 9.19
C TRP A 177 -11.31 7.56 9.97
N ASP A 178 -12.12 7.54 11.03
CA ASP A 178 -12.34 6.42 11.93
C ASP A 178 -13.83 6.39 12.31
N GLU A 179 -14.51 5.29 12.02
CA GLU A 179 -15.95 5.13 12.19
C GLU A 179 -16.28 3.88 13.00
N THR A 180 -17.07 4.05 14.06
CA THR A 180 -17.60 2.93 14.85
C THR A 180 -18.74 2.26 14.09
N ILE A 181 -18.60 0.96 13.83
CA ILE A 181 -19.57 0.14 13.08
C ILE A 181 -20.34 -0.85 13.96
N GLY A 182 -20.02 -0.90 15.26
CA GLY A 182 -20.67 -1.80 16.21
C GLY A 182 -20.30 -1.51 17.66
N ASP A 183 -20.86 -2.32 18.56
CA ASP A 183 -20.60 -2.25 19.99
C ASP A 183 -19.85 -3.51 20.41
N TRP A 184 -18.54 -3.38 20.63
CA TRP A 184 -17.66 -4.50 20.95
C TRP A 184 -17.95 -5.11 22.34
N GLU A 185 -18.63 -4.38 23.23
CA GLU A 185 -19.00 -4.91 24.56
C GLU A 185 -20.07 -6.00 24.46
N LYS A 186 -20.82 -6.00 23.35
CA LYS A 186 -21.89 -6.94 23.01
C LYS A 186 -21.44 -8.08 22.09
N ALA A 187 -20.14 -8.21 21.81
CA ALA A 187 -19.56 -9.30 21.05
C ALA A 187 -19.60 -10.64 21.81
#